data_AF-A0A1W9LFH6-F1
#
_entry.id   AF-A0A1W9LFH6-F1
#
_cell.length_a   1.000
_cell.length_b   1.000
_cell.length_c   1.000
_cell.angle_alpha   90.00
_cell.angle_beta   90.00
_cell.angle_gamma   90.00
#
_symmetry.space_group_name_H-M   'P 1'
#
loop_
_entity.id
_entity.type
_entity.pdbx_description
1 polymer ?
#
loop_
_entity_poly.entity_id
_entity_poly.type
_entity_poly.pdbx_seq_one_letter_code
_entity_poly.pdbx_strand_id
1 'polypeptide(L)'
;MATTAPAALYEVGPTNPCRRISDVPWTNVGPGDVVLIHWRETPYFEKWVLCRQGASNAPIVVRGVPNRFGELPVIDGNGAVNCSNLNFWGEERGVIKIGGANTPSDLLPAHIVLENLDIRGGRAPAADLHRR
;
A
#
# COMPACT_ATOMS: atom_id res chain seq x y z
N MET A 1 28.31 -15.49 -6.84
CA MET A 1 27.02 -15.94 -6.28
C MET A 1 26.47 -14.78 -5.45
N ALA A 2 25.33 -14.21 -5.81
CA ALA A 2 24.68 -13.17 -5.00
C ALA A 2 23.82 -13.86 -3.94
N THR A 3 24.04 -13.54 -2.66
CA THR A 3 23.23 -14.04 -1.56
C THR A 3 21.88 -13.35 -1.60
N THR A 4 20.80 -14.07 -1.90
CA THR A 4 19.44 -13.54 -1.79
C THR A 4 19.15 -13.28 -0.31
N ALA A 5 18.85 -12.04 0.05
CA ALA A 5 18.40 -11.70 1.40
C ALA A 5 17.09 -12.46 1.71
N PRO A 6 16.86 -12.88 2.97
CA PRO A 6 15.60 -13.53 3.35
C PRO A 6 14.43 -12.56 3.13
N ALA A 7 13.26 -13.11 2.79
CA ALA A 7 12.02 -12.35 2.65
C ALA A 7 11.71 -11.57 3.94
N ALA A 8 11.37 -10.29 3.78
CA ALA A 8 11.06 -9.40 4.89
C ALA A 8 9.58 -9.46 5.27
N LEU A 9 9.30 -9.32 6.57
CA LEU A 9 7.96 -9.14 7.12
C LEU A 9 7.84 -7.72 7.69
N TYR A 10 6.89 -6.95 7.16
CA TYR A 10 6.57 -5.61 7.62
C TYR A 10 5.19 -5.61 8.29
N GLU A 11 5.15 -5.36 9.60
CA GLU A 11 3.88 -5.30 10.33
C GLU A 11 3.49 -3.85 10.61
N VAL A 12 2.44 -3.38 9.95
CA VAL A 12 1.86 -2.04 10.13
C VAL A 12 0.76 -2.11 11.18
N GLY A 13 0.84 -1.31 12.24
CA GLY A 13 -0.21 -1.26 13.26
C GLY A 13 0.19 -0.47 14.50
N PRO A 14 -0.77 -0.13 15.38
CA PRO A 14 -0.53 0.77 16.52
C PRO A 14 0.53 0.25 17.51
N THR A 15 0.68 -1.07 17.62
CA THR A 15 1.63 -1.72 18.53
C THR A 15 2.93 -2.15 17.86
N ASN A 16 3.06 -1.97 16.54
CA ASN A 16 4.20 -2.46 15.76
C ASN A 16 5.24 -1.36 15.51
N PRO A 17 6.49 -1.73 15.15
CA PRO A 17 7.53 -0.76 14.80
C PRO A 17 7.13 0.14 13.62
N CYS A 18 6.45 -0.40 12.61
CA CYS A 18 5.79 0.39 11.57
C CYS A 18 4.41 0.78 12.09
N ARG A 19 4.23 2.02 12.56
CA ARG A 19 2.94 2.49 13.07
C ARG A 19 2.01 2.94 11.95
N ARG A 20 2.60 3.32 10.82
CA ARG A 20 1.91 3.88 9.65
C ARG A 20 2.27 3.10 8.41
N ILE A 21 1.38 3.13 7.42
CA ILE A 21 1.63 2.57 6.08
C ILE A 21 2.83 3.25 5.42
N SER A 22 3.05 4.54 5.71
CA SER A 22 4.19 5.32 5.23
C SER A 22 5.53 4.89 5.81
N ASP A 23 5.56 4.09 6.88
CA ASP A 23 6.80 3.61 7.50
C ASP A 23 7.37 2.39 6.75
N VAL A 24 6.56 1.75 5.90
CA VAL A 24 7.01 0.63 5.07
C VAL A 24 7.95 1.17 3.98
N PRO A 25 9.14 0.57 3.79
CA PRO A 25 10.07 0.97 2.74
C PRO A 25 9.62 0.40 1.39
N TRP A 26 8.51 0.90 0.84
CA TRP A 26 7.88 0.42 -0.40
C TRP A 26 8.84 0.33 -1.61
N THR A 27 9.84 1.22 -1.66
CA THR A 27 10.90 1.20 -2.68
C THR A 27 11.89 0.04 -2.53
N ASN A 28 11.85 -0.71 -1.42
CA ASN A 28 12.70 -1.88 -1.16
C ASN A 28 11.92 -3.21 -1.20
N VAL A 29 10.60 -3.22 -0.98
CA VAL A 29 9.73 -4.42 -1.02
C VAL A 29 9.89 -5.26 -2.30
N GLY A 30 10.41 -6.48 -2.17
CA GLY A 30 10.74 -7.38 -3.27
C GLY A 30 10.12 -8.78 -3.17
N PRO A 31 10.53 -9.72 -4.05
CA PRO A 31 9.97 -11.07 -4.11
C PRO A 31 9.96 -11.79 -2.74
N GLY A 32 8.79 -12.31 -2.37
CA GLY A 32 8.57 -13.02 -1.12
C GLY A 32 8.24 -12.14 0.09
N ASP A 33 8.44 -10.82 0.00
CA ASP A 33 8.16 -9.91 1.11
C ASP A 33 6.65 -9.84 1.42
N VAL A 34 6.33 -9.71 2.70
CA VAL A 34 4.97 -9.62 3.21
C VAL A 34 4.78 -8.34 4.00
N VAL A 35 3.74 -7.59 3.68
CA VAL A 35 3.26 -6.44 4.45
C VAL A 35 1.93 -6.80 5.09
N LEU A 36 1.90 -6.91 6.42
CA LEU A 36 0.70 -7.12 7.21
C LEU A 36 0.19 -5.79 7.73
N ILE A 37 -1.02 -5.40 7.32
CA ILE A 37 -1.68 -4.19 7.81
C ILE A 37 -2.70 -4.61 8.86
N HIS A 38 -2.40 -4.34 10.13
CA HIS A 38 -3.29 -4.69 11.23
C HIS A 38 -4.45 -3.70 11.35
N TRP A 39 -5.64 -4.23 11.61
CA TRP A 39 -6.81 -3.42 11.91
C TRP A 39 -6.52 -2.45 13.07
N ARG A 40 -7.10 -1.25 12.95
CA ARG A 40 -7.19 -0.27 14.03
C ARG A 40 -8.51 0.50 13.88
N GLU A 41 -8.98 1.11 14.97
CA GLU A 41 -10.26 1.82 15.01
C GLU A 41 -10.31 3.01 14.04
N THR A 42 -9.24 3.82 13.99
CA THR A 42 -9.12 4.93 13.04
C THR A 42 -8.61 4.44 11.68
N PRO A 43 -9.27 4.73 10.54
CA PRO A 43 -8.77 4.33 9.23
C PRO A 43 -7.33 4.79 8.94
N TYR A 44 -6.66 4.12 8.02
CA TYR A 44 -5.42 4.59 7.43
C TYR A 44 -5.74 5.59 6.32
N PHE A 45 -5.09 6.76 6.36
CA PHE A 45 -5.31 7.86 5.42
C PHE A 45 -4.02 8.10 4.62
N GLU A 46 -3.41 7.01 4.19
CA GLU A 46 -2.19 6.98 3.39
C GLU A 46 -2.48 6.36 2.02
N LYS A 47 -1.97 6.99 0.96
CA LYS A 47 -1.97 6.48 -0.41
C LYS A 47 -0.57 6.04 -0.79
N TRP A 48 -0.47 4.99 -1.62
CA TRP A 48 0.83 4.53 -2.11
C TRP A 48 0.74 3.83 -3.46
N VAL A 49 1.92 3.61 -4.05
CA VAL A 49 2.11 2.87 -5.29
C VAL A 49 3.05 1.69 -5.07
N LEU A 50 2.76 0.57 -5.73
CA LEU A 50 3.63 -0.60 -5.80
C LEU A 50 4.01 -0.86 -7.26
N CYS A 51 5.13 -0.26 -7.69
CA CYS A 51 5.74 -0.46 -9.00
C CYS A 51 6.84 -1.53 -8.91
N ARG A 52 6.48 -2.77 -8.56
CA ARG A 52 7.43 -3.84 -8.21
C ARG A 52 7.06 -5.18 -8.83
N GLN A 53 8.02 -6.09 -8.84
CA GLN A 53 7.83 -7.47 -9.30
C GLN A 53 8.17 -8.42 -8.17
N GLY A 54 7.20 -9.28 -7.80
CA GLY A 54 7.48 -10.52 -7.10
C GLY A 54 7.98 -11.59 -8.07
N ALA A 55 8.10 -12.83 -7.59
CA ALA A 55 8.36 -14.01 -8.42
C ALA A 55 7.16 -14.96 -8.39
N SER A 56 7.04 -15.84 -9.39
CA SER A 56 5.93 -16.80 -9.49
C SER A 56 5.78 -17.72 -8.27
N ASN A 57 6.89 -18.08 -7.63
CA ASN A 57 6.94 -18.88 -6.39
C ASN A 57 7.19 -18.04 -5.13
N ALA A 58 7.30 -16.72 -5.25
CA ALA A 58 7.54 -15.79 -4.15
C ALA A 58 6.90 -14.42 -4.49
N PRO A 59 5.56 -14.32 -4.49
CA PRO A 59 4.89 -13.06 -4.76
C PRO A 59 5.19 -12.04 -3.65
N ILE A 60 5.04 -10.75 -3.98
CA ILE A 60 4.90 -9.70 -2.96
C ILE A 60 3.47 -9.80 -2.41
N VAL A 61 3.29 -9.86 -1.08
CA VAL A 61 1.97 -9.94 -0.46
C VAL A 61 1.71 -8.72 0.41
N VAL A 62 0.61 -8.01 0.16
CA VAL A 62 0.08 -6.98 1.04
C VAL A 62 -1.28 -7.47 1.54
N ARG A 63 -1.37 -7.75 2.84
CA ARG A 63 -2.53 -8.41 3.45
C ARG A 63 -3.02 -7.62 4.66
N GLY A 64 -4.33 -7.41 4.74
CA GLY A 64 -4.94 -6.95 5.98
C GLY A 64 -5.11 -8.07 7.01
N VAL A 65 -4.82 -7.75 8.26
CA VAL A 65 -5.05 -8.61 9.43
C VAL A 65 -6.30 -8.11 10.15
N PRO A 66 -7.41 -8.87 10.12
CA PRO A 66 -8.64 -8.47 10.77
C PRO A 66 -8.48 -8.42 12.29
N ASN A 67 -9.33 -7.65 12.96
CA ASN A 67 -9.47 -7.78 14.41
C ASN A 67 -10.21 -9.06 14.80
N ARG A 68 -10.40 -9.26 16.11
CA ARG A 68 -11.10 -10.42 16.68
C ARG A 68 -12.57 -10.59 16.22
N PHE A 69 -13.16 -9.57 15.60
CA PHE A 69 -14.53 -9.59 15.08
C PHE A 69 -14.58 -9.77 13.56
N GLY A 70 -13.44 -9.89 12.90
CA GLY A 70 -13.36 -10.03 11.44
C GLY A 70 -13.35 -8.69 10.70
N GLU A 71 -13.28 -7.55 11.40
CA GLU A 71 -13.22 -6.24 10.74
C GLU A 71 -11.86 -6.04 10.08
N LEU A 72 -11.87 -5.72 8.79
CA LEU A 72 -10.67 -5.50 7.99
C LEU A 72 -10.09 -4.09 8.23
N PRO A 73 -8.76 -3.91 8.15
CA PRO A 73 -8.17 -2.58 8.15
C PRO A 73 -8.75 -1.74 7.00
N VAL A 74 -9.22 -0.53 7.35
CA VAL A 74 -9.78 0.42 6.38
C VAL A 74 -8.67 1.31 5.84
N ILE A 75 -8.49 1.31 4.52
CA ILE A 75 -7.64 2.25 3.80
C ILE A 75 -8.56 3.25 3.09
N ASP A 76 -8.61 4.48 3.60
CA ASP A 76 -9.54 5.50 3.13
C ASP A 76 -8.80 6.61 2.38
N GLY A 77 -9.19 6.85 1.13
CA GLY A 77 -8.67 7.94 0.31
C GLY A 77 -9.16 9.34 0.67
N ASN A 78 -10.19 9.47 1.53
CA ASN A 78 -10.75 10.77 1.89
C ASN A 78 -9.76 11.59 2.76
N GLY A 79 -9.18 12.64 2.17
CA GLY A 79 -8.15 13.45 2.82
C GLY A 79 -6.79 12.75 2.97
N ALA A 80 -6.58 11.64 2.25
CA ALA A 80 -5.37 10.84 2.38
C ALA A 80 -4.12 11.50 1.77
N VAL A 81 -2.99 11.27 2.41
CA VAL A 81 -1.67 11.78 2.00
C VAL A 81 -0.84 10.69 1.34
N ASN A 82 0.00 11.04 0.37
CA ASN A 82 0.92 10.05 -0.20
C ASN A 82 2.00 9.67 0.81
N CYS A 83 2.42 8.40 0.79
CA CYS A 83 3.63 8.00 1.50
C CYS A 83 4.84 8.79 0.97
N SER A 84 5.65 9.31 1.87
CA SER A 84 6.82 10.14 1.56
C SER A 84 7.73 9.46 0.53
N ASN A 85 8.25 10.23 -0.44
CA ASN A 85 9.14 9.80 -1.54
C ASN A 85 8.52 8.90 -2.62
N LEU A 86 7.22 8.62 -2.59
CA LEU A 86 6.50 7.95 -3.68
C LEU A 86 5.61 8.95 -4.40
N ASN A 87 5.94 9.27 -5.66
CA ASN A 87 5.07 10.04 -6.54
C ASN A 87 4.63 9.16 -7.71
N PHE A 88 3.34 9.18 -8.06
CA PHE A 88 2.81 8.39 -9.16
C PHE A 88 1.75 9.16 -9.96
N TRP A 89 1.65 8.90 -11.26
CA TRP A 89 0.62 9.56 -12.05
C TRP A 89 -0.78 9.10 -11.61
N GLY A 90 -1.69 10.05 -11.36
CA GLY A 90 -3.10 9.79 -10.99
C GLY A 90 -3.40 9.73 -9.50
N GLU A 91 -2.58 10.33 -8.62
CA GLU A 91 -2.77 10.31 -7.16
C GLU A 91 -4.11 10.88 -6.68
N GLU A 92 -4.76 11.72 -7.48
CA GLU A 92 -6.10 12.24 -7.23
C GLU A 92 -7.21 11.18 -7.43
N ARG A 93 -6.89 10.04 -8.06
CA ARG A 93 -7.88 9.08 -8.58
C ARG A 93 -7.84 7.70 -7.94
N GLY A 94 -6.91 7.44 -7.02
CA GLY A 94 -6.74 6.11 -6.45
C GLY A 94 -6.14 6.13 -5.05
N VAL A 95 -6.45 5.11 -4.26
CA VAL A 95 -5.94 4.92 -2.89
C VAL A 95 -4.65 4.10 -2.93
N ILE A 96 -4.65 3.02 -3.70
CA ILE A 96 -3.52 2.11 -3.92
C ILE A 96 -3.33 1.96 -5.42
N LYS A 97 -2.12 2.19 -5.92
CA LYS A 97 -1.78 1.96 -7.33
C LYS A 97 -0.86 0.75 -7.48
N ILE A 98 -1.21 -0.16 -8.39
CA ILE A 98 -0.29 -1.17 -8.91
C ILE A 98 0.06 -0.76 -10.35
N GLY A 99 1.27 -0.26 -10.55
CA GLY A 99 1.65 0.30 -11.85
C GLY A 99 2.77 1.34 -11.73
N GLY A 100 3.00 2.06 -12.83
CA GLY A 100 4.09 3.02 -12.95
C GLY A 100 4.17 4.03 -11.79
N ALA A 101 5.37 4.19 -11.27
CA ALA A 101 5.76 5.17 -10.25
C ALA A 101 7.02 5.92 -10.71
N ASN A 102 7.43 6.93 -9.96
CA ASN A 102 8.74 7.56 -10.10
C ASN A 102 9.90 6.63 -9.70
N THR A 103 9.67 5.62 -8.85
CA THR A 103 10.72 4.72 -8.35
C THR A 103 10.18 3.32 -8.05
N PRO A 104 10.66 2.27 -8.75
CA PRO A 104 11.38 2.35 -10.04
C PRO A 104 10.48 2.98 -11.11
N SER A 105 11.10 3.66 -12.10
CA SER A 105 10.35 4.26 -13.20
C SER A 105 9.73 3.19 -14.08
N ASP A 106 8.40 3.14 -14.13
CA ASP A 106 7.59 2.39 -15.11
C ASP A 106 7.95 0.91 -15.29
N LEU A 107 8.31 0.24 -14.19
CA LEU A 107 8.41 -1.21 -14.16
C LEU A 107 7.01 -1.82 -14.31
N LEU A 108 6.84 -2.77 -15.24
CA LEU A 108 5.61 -3.55 -15.36
C LEU A 108 5.44 -4.42 -14.09
N PRO A 109 4.44 -4.18 -13.24
CA PRO A 109 4.28 -4.95 -12.02
C PRO A 109 3.90 -6.40 -12.32
N ALA A 110 4.37 -7.34 -11.51
CA ALA A 110 4.08 -8.76 -11.65
C ALA A 110 4.10 -9.46 -10.29
N HIS A 111 3.32 -10.53 -10.16
CA HIS A 111 3.30 -11.41 -8.97
C HIS A 111 3.09 -10.64 -7.65
N ILE A 112 2.03 -9.83 -7.61
CA ILE A 112 1.60 -9.08 -6.43
C ILE A 112 0.24 -9.61 -5.98
N VAL A 113 0.10 -9.85 -4.68
CA VAL A 113 -1.17 -10.17 -4.02
C VAL A 113 -1.55 -9.01 -3.10
N LEU A 114 -2.77 -8.48 -3.29
CA LEU A 114 -3.39 -7.50 -2.42
C LEU A 114 -4.71 -8.09 -1.91
N GLU A 115 -4.83 -8.34 -0.61
CA GLU A 115 -5.99 -9.05 -0.05
C GLU A 115 -6.37 -8.59 1.36
N ASN A 116 -7.60 -8.90 1.77
CA ASN A 116 -8.13 -8.63 3.11
C ASN A 116 -8.05 -7.16 3.56
N LEU A 117 -8.16 -6.21 2.63
CA LEU A 117 -8.27 -4.77 2.93
C LEU A 117 -9.68 -4.28 2.63
N ASP A 118 -10.20 -3.37 3.46
CA ASP A 118 -11.36 -2.57 3.13
C ASP A 118 -10.87 -1.24 2.52
N ILE A 119 -10.97 -1.11 1.20
CA ILE A 119 -10.45 0.05 0.46
C ILE A 119 -11.62 0.97 0.10
N ARG A 120 -11.56 2.22 0.58
CA ARG A 120 -12.64 3.22 0.45
C ARG A 120 -12.12 4.55 -0.10
N GLY A 121 -13.02 5.40 -0.56
CA GLY A 121 -12.68 6.79 -0.88
C GLY A 121 -11.77 6.98 -2.10
N GLY A 122 -11.79 6.07 -3.08
CA GLY A 122 -11.00 6.16 -4.32
C GLY A 122 -11.44 7.26 -5.31
N ARG A 123 -11.99 8.37 -4.84
CA ARG A 123 -12.53 9.48 -5.64
C ARG A 123 -11.88 10.78 -5.21
N ALA A 124 -11.52 11.64 -6.16
CA ALA A 124 -11.22 13.04 -5.85
C ALA A 124 -12.45 13.65 -5.12
N PRO A 125 -12.27 14.50 -4.08
CA PRO A 125 -13.39 15.25 -3.52
C PRO A 125 -14.11 15.93 -4.68
N ALA A 126 -15.45 15.83 -4.72
CA ALA A 126 -16.20 16.51 -5.75
C ALA A 126 -15.78 17.98 -5.74
N ALA A 127 -15.17 18.46 -6.82
CA ALA A 127 -15.00 19.89 -6.99
C ALA A 127 -16.40 20.48 -6.90
N ASP A 128 -16.64 21.36 -5.93
CA ASP A 128 -17.86 22.15 -5.87
C ASP A 128 -18.04 22.80 -7.25
N LEU A 129 -18.99 22.28 -8.00
CA LEU A 129 -19.33 22.71 -9.35
C LEU A 129 -20.18 23.99 -9.29
N HIS A 130 -19.74 24.95 -8.47
CA HIS A 130 -20.49 26.17 -8.16
C HIS A 130 -19.63 27.43 -7.87
N ARG A 131 -18.47 27.57 -8.51
CA ARG A 131 -17.89 28.90 -8.73
C ARG A 131 -17.71 29.15 -10.21
N ARG A 132 -18.73 29.79 -10.79
CA ARG A 132 -18.58 30.70 -11.92
C ARG A 132 -18.37 32.10 -11.39
#